data_AF-A0A3B0VTH0-F1
#
_entry.id   AF-A0A3B0VTH0-F1
#
_cell.length_a   1.000
_cell.length_b   1.000
_cell.length_c   1.000
_cell.angle_alpha   90.00
_cell.angle_beta   90.00
_cell.angle_gamma   90.00
#
_symmetry.space_group_name_H-M   'P 1'
#
loop_
_entity.id
_entity.type
_entity.pdbx_description
1 polymer ?
#
loop_
_entity_poly.entity_id
_entity_poly.type
_entity_poly.pdbx_seq_one_letter_code
_entity_poly.pdbx_strand_id
1 'polypeptide(L)'
;MDSDWATIAQESEVNPTSSVTLDDLLYIIYTSGSTGKPKGVALPQRAIANLTAWQLNNSGCGLGDKTLQFTTLSFDVSCQEIFATLCSGGTLVMIDEEIRRDPEQLAQLIAEKEVNRIFLPFVALQQLAEAFAAQPDLNLHLRELITAGEQLQTTPALVALFQRLPNCRLINQYGPSETHVTTAYALPTDPTAWDALPPIGKPIANTQIYLVNPFMQPVPIGVPGELLIGGDNVARGYLNRDELTAEKFIDLRFTIDDLQFNRQS
;
A
#
# COMPACT_ATOMS: atom_id res chain seq x y z
N MET A 1 28.23 -13.07 1.61
CA MET A 1 27.78 -12.07 2.59
C MET A 1 27.30 -12.86 3.79
N ASP A 2 28.15 -12.99 4.80
CA ASP A 2 27.89 -13.49 6.18
C ASP A 2 29.18 -14.04 6.82
N SER A 3 30.29 -13.32 6.66
CA SER A 3 31.54 -13.64 7.36
C SER A 3 31.50 -13.24 8.84
N ASP A 4 30.54 -12.42 9.23
CA ASP A 4 30.57 -11.69 10.50
C ASP A 4 29.69 -12.33 11.58
N TRP A 5 29.17 -13.53 11.33
CA TRP A 5 28.32 -14.27 12.28
C TRP A 5 28.98 -14.44 13.65
N ALA A 6 30.28 -14.74 13.66
CA ALA A 6 31.05 -14.89 14.89
C ALA A 6 31.18 -13.57 15.69
N THR A 7 31.07 -12.43 15.02
CA THR A 7 31.05 -11.10 15.64
C THR A 7 29.64 -10.77 16.14
N ILE A 8 28.61 -10.99 15.33
CA ILE A 8 27.21 -10.73 15.69
C ILE A 8 26.78 -11.58 16.90
N ALA A 9 27.21 -12.85 16.95
CA ALA A 9 26.90 -13.75 18.06
C ALA A 9 27.51 -13.33 19.41
N GLN A 10 28.42 -12.35 19.42
CA GLN A 10 28.97 -11.76 20.65
C GLN A 10 28.18 -10.54 21.13
N GLU A 11 27.30 -9.98 20.30
CA GLU A 11 26.46 -8.85 20.65
C GLU A 11 25.35 -9.26 21.61
N SER A 12 24.77 -8.27 22.31
CA SER A 12 23.69 -8.53 23.26
C SER A 12 22.44 -9.07 22.55
N GLU A 13 21.91 -10.19 23.05
CA GLU A 13 20.60 -10.72 22.64
C GLU A 13 19.43 -10.01 23.34
N VAL A 14 19.71 -9.05 24.23
CA VAL A 14 18.66 -8.28 24.92
C VAL A 14 18.14 -7.20 23.98
N ASN A 15 16.81 -7.04 23.95
CA ASN A 15 16.18 -5.98 23.17
C ASN A 15 16.78 -4.61 23.53
N PRO A 16 17.13 -3.78 22.54
CA PRO A 16 17.66 -2.45 22.80
C PRO A 16 16.59 -1.61 23.50
N THR A 17 16.99 -0.91 24.57
CA THR A 17 16.12 0.10 25.19
C THR A 17 15.96 1.26 24.23
N SER A 18 14.74 1.54 23.82
CA SER A 18 14.41 2.62 22.88
C SER A 18 13.53 3.66 23.55
N SER A 19 13.85 4.94 23.33
CA SER A 19 13.01 6.08 23.71
C SER A 19 12.10 6.55 22.56
N VAL A 20 12.05 5.79 21.46
CA VAL A 20 11.27 6.12 20.27
C VAL A 20 9.77 5.99 20.57
N THR A 21 9.00 6.94 20.05
CA THR A 21 7.55 7.05 20.17
C THR A 21 6.87 6.94 18.82
N LEU A 22 5.55 6.73 18.81
CA LEU A 22 4.77 6.69 17.56
C LEU A 22 4.75 8.02 16.81
N ASP A 23 5.05 9.14 17.48
CA ASP A 23 5.08 10.46 16.87
C ASP A 23 6.40 10.78 16.18
N ASP A 24 7.46 10.00 16.43
CA ASP A 24 8.75 10.16 15.76
C ASP A 24 8.65 9.80 14.27
N LEU A 25 9.51 10.40 13.45
CA LEU A 25 9.53 10.12 12.01
C LEU A 25 10.06 8.71 11.76
N LEU A 26 9.37 7.97 10.89
CA LEU A 26 9.86 6.69 10.37
C LEU A 26 10.70 6.91 9.11
N TYR A 27 10.20 7.73 8.18
CA TYR A 27 10.89 8.01 6.93
C TYR A 27 10.63 9.43 6.43
N ILE A 28 11.50 9.83 5.51
CA ILE A 28 11.27 10.98 4.64
C ILE A 28 11.47 10.53 3.19
N ILE A 29 10.39 10.58 2.40
CA ILE A 29 10.42 10.20 0.98
C ILE A 29 10.12 11.41 0.12
N TYR A 30 10.95 11.64 -0.89
CA TYR A 30 10.81 12.77 -1.79
C TYR A 30 9.90 12.44 -2.97
N THR A 31 8.90 13.28 -3.19
CA THR A 31 8.00 13.21 -4.35
C THR A 31 8.24 14.36 -5.31
N SER A 32 7.85 14.19 -6.58
CA SER A 32 7.89 15.26 -7.58
C SER A 32 6.94 16.39 -7.17
N GLY A 33 7.49 17.58 -6.92
CA GLY A 33 6.67 18.76 -6.67
C GLY A 33 6.11 19.33 -7.97
N SER A 34 4.89 19.87 -7.93
CA SER A 34 4.26 20.56 -9.08
C SER A 34 5.07 21.75 -9.60
N THR A 35 5.93 22.33 -8.74
CA THR A 35 6.85 23.44 -9.08
C THR A 35 8.19 22.96 -9.64
N GLY A 36 8.36 21.65 -9.88
CA GLY A 36 9.61 21.03 -10.33
C GLY A 36 10.66 20.83 -9.22
N LYS A 37 10.41 21.31 -8.00
CA LYS A 37 11.27 21.07 -6.84
C LYS A 37 10.72 19.91 -6.00
N PRO A 38 11.47 18.83 -5.78
CA PRO A 38 11.04 17.74 -4.91
C PRO A 38 10.66 18.23 -3.51
N LYS A 39 9.66 17.58 -2.91
CA LYS A 39 9.19 17.83 -1.54
C LYS A 39 9.31 16.54 -0.73
N GLY A 40 9.96 16.61 0.44
CA GLY A 40 10.16 15.45 1.31
C GLY A 40 8.95 15.28 2.22
N VAL A 41 8.18 14.21 2.06
CA VAL A 41 7.05 13.86 2.92
C VAL A 41 7.59 13.22 4.19
N ALA A 42 7.34 13.82 5.35
CA ALA A 42 7.81 13.32 6.64
C ALA A 42 6.72 12.49 7.33
N LEU A 43 6.82 11.16 7.25
CA LEU A 43 5.80 10.24 7.77
C LEU A 43 6.18 9.75 9.18
N PRO A 44 5.29 9.89 10.19
CA PRO A 44 5.53 9.38 11.53
C PRO A 44 5.38 7.85 11.61
N GLN A 45 5.95 7.24 12.64
CA GLN A 45 5.80 5.80 12.89
C GLN A 45 4.34 5.37 13.05
N ARG A 46 3.49 6.23 13.63
CA ARG A 46 2.05 5.98 13.83
C ARG A 46 1.35 5.55 12.55
N ALA A 47 1.65 6.22 11.43
CA ALA A 47 0.99 5.96 10.15
C ALA A 47 1.29 4.54 9.65
N ILE A 48 2.55 4.12 9.68
CA ILE A 48 2.92 2.75 9.29
C ILE A 48 2.47 1.73 10.32
N ALA A 49 2.56 2.02 11.63
CA ALA A 49 2.04 1.12 12.66
C ALA A 49 0.53 0.86 12.47
N ASN A 50 -0.26 1.90 12.19
CA ASN A 50 -1.68 1.77 11.92
C ASN A 50 -1.96 0.99 10.63
N LEU A 51 -1.26 1.31 9.53
CA LEU A 51 -1.39 0.59 8.26
C LEU A 51 -1.02 -0.90 8.40
N THR A 52 0.11 -1.20 9.04
CA THR A 52 0.57 -2.57 9.29
C THR A 52 -0.44 -3.32 10.15
N ALA A 53 -0.90 -2.74 11.27
CA ALA A 53 -1.91 -3.39 12.12
C ALA A 53 -3.22 -3.66 11.37
N TRP A 54 -3.70 -2.69 10.57
CA TRP A 54 -4.87 -2.89 9.72
C TRP A 54 -4.64 -4.00 8.70
N GLN A 55 -3.49 -3.99 8.01
CA GLN A 55 -3.19 -4.98 6.98
C GLN A 55 -3.10 -6.39 7.55
N LEU A 56 -2.43 -6.58 8.69
CA LEU A 56 -2.33 -7.88 9.35
C LEU A 56 -3.71 -8.43 9.74
N ASN A 57 -4.61 -7.58 10.24
CA ASN A 57 -5.97 -7.97 10.60
C ASN A 57 -6.88 -8.25 9.39
N ASN A 58 -6.50 -7.79 8.20
CA ASN A 58 -7.31 -7.93 6.98
C ASN A 58 -6.63 -8.82 5.93
N SER A 59 -5.52 -9.46 6.26
CA SER A 59 -4.73 -10.23 5.31
C SER A 59 -5.20 -11.68 5.16
N GLY A 60 -5.11 -12.21 3.95
CA GLY A 60 -5.18 -13.64 3.65
C GLY A 60 -3.84 -14.38 3.78
N CYS A 61 -2.75 -13.67 4.10
CA CYS A 61 -1.45 -14.27 4.40
C CYS A 61 -1.24 -14.46 5.91
N GLY A 62 -0.44 -15.45 6.28
CA GLY A 62 -0.15 -15.83 7.66
C GLY A 62 1.33 -15.85 8.02
N LEU A 63 1.63 -16.45 9.18
CA LEU A 63 3.00 -16.65 9.66
C LEU A 63 3.82 -17.46 8.64
N GLY A 64 5.03 -16.98 8.33
CA GLY A 64 5.95 -17.65 7.41
C GLY A 64 5.68 -17.40 5.92
N ASP A 65 4.61 -16.69 5.55
CA ASP A 65 4.35 -16.35 4.15
C ASP A 65 5.44 -15.43 3.59
N LYS A 66 5.67 -15.57 2.28
CA LYS A 66 6.72 -14.87 1.54
C LYS A 66 6.13 -13.66 0.82
N THR A 67 6.71 -12.49 1.04
CA THR A 67 6.38 -11.25 0.32
C THR A 67 7.53 -10.89 -0.60
N LEU A 68 7.24 -10.58 -1.85
CA LEU A 68 8.25 -10.05 -2.77
C LEU A 68 8.56 -8.60 -2.40
N GLN A 69 9.82 -8.27 -2.19
CA GLN A 69 10.28 -6.88 -2.10
C GLN A 69 10.46 -6.33 -3.52
N PHE A 70 9.36 -5.95 -4.15
CA PHE A 70 9.36 -5.42 -5.52
C PHE A 70 9.69 -3.93 -5.54
N THR A 71 9.14 -3.18 -4.59
CA THR A 71 9.20 -1.72 -4.62
C THR A 71 10.57 -1.22 -4.17
N THR A 72 11.15 -0.28 -4.93
CA THR A 72 12.42 0.33 -4.54
C THR A 72 12.24 1.18 -3.28
N LEU A 73 13.31 1.31 -2.47
CA LEU A 73 13.27 2.04 -1.18
C LEU A 73 12.96 3.55 -1.31
N SER A 74 12.92 4.07 -2.54
CA SER A 74 12.53 5.45 -2.81
C SER A 74 11.01 5.67 -2.87
N PHE A 75 10.21 4.59 -2.81
CA PHE A 75 8.75 4.67 -2.77
C PHE A 75 8.24 4.11 -1.44
N ASP A 76 7.16 4.72 -0.95
CA ASP A 76 6.54 4.41 0.33
C ASP A 76 6.09 2.95 0.45
N VAL A 77 5.52 2.35 -0.59
CA VAL A 77 5.09 0.94 -0.62
C VAL A 77 6.21 -0.04 -0.23
N SER A 78 7.49 0.30 -0.43
CA SER A 78 8.60 -0.53 0.07
C SER A 78 8.58 -0.70 1.60
N CYS A 79 8.18 0.31 2.34
CA CYS A 79 8.01 0.23 3.80
C CYS A 79 6.84 -0.71 4.15
N GLN A 80 5.76 -0.69 3.37
CA GLN A 80 4.63 -1.59 3.59
C GLN A 80 4.99 -3.04 3.31
N GLU A 81 5.75 -3.31 2.23
CA GLU A 81 6.36 -4.62 1.97
C GLU A 81 7.18 -5.07 3.19
N ILE A 82 8.10 -4.25 3.68
CA ILE A 82 8.98 -4.59 4.80
C ILE A 82 8.20 -4.84 6.09
N PHE A 83 7.43 -3.87 6.56
CA PHE A 83 6.83 -3.92 7.89
C PHE A 83 5.64 -4.87 7.94
N ALA A 84 4.83 -5.01 6.88
CA ALA A 84 3.74 -5.99 6.87
C ALA A 84 4.24 -7.43 6.84
N THR A 85 5.48 -7.67 6.40
CA THR A 85 6.11 -9.00 6.38
C THR A 85 6.85 -9.29 7.67
N LEU A 86 7.70 -8.37 8.14
CA LEU A 86 8.48 -8.59 9.36
C LEU A 86 7.58 -8.66 10.60
N CYS A 87 6.55 -7.81 10.70
CA CYS A 87 5.60 -7.85 11.82
C CYS A 87 4.68 -9.08 11.79
N SER A 88 4.59 -9.80 10.67
CA SER A 88 3.87 -11.08 10.59
C SER A 88 4.76 -12.31 10.77
N GLY A 89 6.07 -12.13 11.00
CA GLY A 89 7.05 -13.23 10.99
C GLY A 89 7.18 -13.91 9.62
N GLY A 90 6.96 -13.15 8.54
CA GLY A 90 7.11 -13.61 7.16
C GLY A 90 8.55 -13.47 6.64
N THR A 91 8.74 -13.80 5.36
CA THR A 91 10.03 -13.67 4.66
C THR A 91 9.94 -12.67 3.52
N LEU A 92 10.92 -11.77 3.41
CA LEU A 92 11.09 -10.91 2.24
C LEU A 92 11.92 -11.63 1.17
N VAL A 93 11.35 -11.76 -0.02
CA VAL A 93 12.04 -12.28 -1.20
C VAL A 93 12.62 -11.10 -1.96
N MET A 94 13.94 -10.96 -1.90
CA MET A 94 14.67 -9.90 -2.58
C MET A 94 14.90 -10.26 -4.05
N ILE A 95 14.80 -9.26 -4.92
CA ILE A 95 15.09 -9.37 -6.35
C ILE A 95 16.07 -8.28 -6.77
N ASP A 96 16.81 -8.53 -7.85
CA ASP A 96 17.62 -7.51 -8.50
C ASP A 96 16.79 -6.68 -9.50
N GLU A 97 17.39 -5.61 -10.00
CA GLU A 97 16.73 -4.67 -10.92
C GLU A 97 16.49 -5.29 -12.31
N GLU A 98 17.25 -6.32 -12.70
CA GLU A 98 17.10 -7.01 -13.98
C GLU A 98 15.80 -7.84 -13.96
N ILE A 99 15.63 -8.69 -12.95
CA ILE A 99 14.41 -9.47 -12.74
C ILE A 99 13.21 -8.56 -12.52
N ARG A 100 13.36 -7.47 -11.73
CA ARG A 100 12.27 -6.53 -11.45
C ARG A 100 11.66 -5.91 -12.72
N ARG A 101 12.47 -5.72 -13.76
CA ARG A 101 12.07 -5.10 -15.04
C ARG A 101 11.65 -6.09 -16.11
N ASP A 102 11.81 -7.39 -15.86
CA ASP A 102 11.48 -8.46 -16.79
C ASP A 102 10.28 -9.26 -16.24
N PRO A 103 9.05 -9.03 -16.77
CA PRO A 103 7.85 -9.72 -16.30
C PRO A 103 7.91 -11.25 -16.43
N GLU A 104 8.63 -11.79 -17.41
CA GLU A 104 8.73 -13.23 -17.63
C GLU A 104 9.64 -13.88 -16.59
N GLN A 105 10.82 -13.29 -16.35
CA GLN A 105 11.72 -13.74 -15.29
C GLN A 105 11.11 -13.53 -13.90
N LEU A 106 10.38 -12.43 -13.70
CA LEU A 106 9.68 -12.15 -12.46
C LEU A 106 8.60 -13.20 -12.17
N ALA A 107 7.81 -13.57 -13.18
CA ALA A 107 6.80 -14.63 -13.06
C ALA A 107 7.43 -15.98 -12.66
N GLN A 108 8.56 -16.34 -13.27
CA GLN A 108 9.31 -17.55 -12.93
C GLN A 108 9.83 -17.51 -11.49
N LEU A 109 10.42 -16.40 -11.07
CA LEU A 109 10.92 -16.24 -9.70
C LEU A 109 9.80 -16.31 -8.67
N ILE A 110 8.64 -15.68 -8.94
CA ILE A 110 7.46 -15.74 -8.07
C ILE A 110 7.02 -17.19 -7.84
N ALA A 111 7.00 -17.99 -8.90
CA ALA A 111 6.67 -19.41 -8.82
C ALA A 111 7.76 -20.20 -8.08
N GLU A 112 9.03 -20.06 -8.47
CA GLU A 112 10.17 -20.78 -7.89
C GLU A 112 10.33 -20.51 -6.39
N LYS A 113 10.16 -19.26 -5.97
CA LYS A 113 10.27 -18.86 -4.57
C LYS A 113 8.97 -19.05 -3.79
N GLU A 114 7.90 -19.50 -4.43
CA GLU A 114 6.57 -19.70 -3.84
C GLU A 114 6.05 -18.44 -3.13
N VAL A 115 6.19 -17.29 -3.78
CA VAL A 115 5.76 -16.00 -3.21
C VAL A 115 4.25 -16.00 -2.97
N ASN A 116 3.82 -15.46 -1.83
CA ASN A 116 2.41 -15.41 -1.42
C ASN A 116 1.81 -14.01 -1.52
N ARG A 117 2.60 -12.96 -1.31
CA ARG A 117 2.14 -11.57 -1.36
C ARG A 117 3.03 -10.73 -2.28
N ILE A 118 2.40 -9.95 -3.15
CA ILE A 118 3.08 -8.97 -4.00
C ILE A 118 2.31 -7.65 -4.03
N PHE A 119 3.04 -6.54 -4.11
CA PHE A 119 2.51 -5.19 -4.27
C PHE A 119 3.03 -4.65 -5.60
N LEU A 120 2.12 -4.25 -6.50
CA LEU A 120 2.47 -3.83 -7.84
C LEU A 120 1.63 -2.62 -8.28
N PRO A 121 2.24 -1.59 -8.89
CA PRO A 121 1.45 -0.62 -9.66
C PRO A 121 0.68 -1.34 -10.78
N PHE A 122 -0.44 -0.76 -11.20
CA PHE A 122 -1.35 -1.41 -12.17
C PHE A 122 -0.63 -1.83 -13.45
N VAL A 123 0.28 -1.00 -13.97
CA VAL A 123 1.04 -1.32 -15.19
C VAL A 123 1.90 -2.57 -15.00
N ALA A 124 2.61 -2.70 -13.87
CA ALA A 124 3.42 -3.89 -13.60
C ALA A 124 2.57 -5.13 -13.34
N LEU A 125 1.42 -4.96 -12.66
CA LEU A 125 0.44 -6.02 -12.46
C LEU A 125 -0.11 -6.54 -13.80
N GLN A 126 -0.43 -5.64 -14.74
CA GLN A 126 -0.90 -6.00 -16.07
C GLN A 126 0.16 -6.81 -16.83
N GLN A 127 1.41 -6.35 -16.84
CA GLN A 127 2.52 -7.05 -17.49
C GLN A 127 2.77 -8.44 -16.87
N LEU A 128 2.68 -8.55 -15.54
CA LEU A 128 2.83 -9.82 -14.85
C LEU A 128 1.69 -10.80 -15.21
N ALA A 129 0.46 -10.31 -15.33
CA ALA A 129 -0.67 -11.13 -15.74
C ALA A 129 -0.51 -11.67 -17.17
N GLU A 130 0.02 -10.87 -18.09
CA GLU A 130 0.36 -11.29 -19.45
C GLU A 130 1.49 -12.34 -19.46
N ALA A 131 2.54 -12.12 -18.66
CA ALA A 131 3.64 -13.08 -18.52
C ALA A 131 3.16 -14.44 -17.96
N PHE A 132 2.25 -14.45 -16.99
CA PHE A 132 1.64 -15.69 -16.51
C PHE A 132 0.76 -16.38 -17.55
N ALA A 133 0.07 -15.62 -18.40
CA ALA A 133 -0.71 -16.19 -19.49
C ALA A 133 0.19 -16.88 -20.53
N ALA A 134 1.37 -16.33 -20.79
CA ALA A 134 2.38 -16.93 -21.66
C ALA A 134 3.07 -18.17 -21.03
N GLN A 135 3.00 -18.33 -19.70
CA GLN A 135 3.62 -19.42 -18.95
C GLN A 135 2.57 -20.20 -18.12
N PRO A 136 1.66 -20.95 -18.78
CA PRO A 136 0.53 -21.61 -18.11
C PRO A 136 0.93 -22.71 -17.12
N ASP A 137 2.13 -23.29 -17.28
CA ASP A 137 2.62 -24.38 -16.44
C ASP A 137 3.22 -23.92 -15.10
N LEU A 138 3.39 -22.60 -14.89
CA LEU A 138 3.86 -22.07 -13.61
C LEU A 138 2.84 -22.32 -12.50
N ASN A 139 3.30 -22.97 -11.43
CA ASN A 139 2.51 -23.17 -10.22
C ASN A 139 2.64 -21.95 -9.31
N LEU A 140 1.52 -21.31 -8.99
CA LEU A 140 1.50 -20.06 -8.26
C LEU A 140 0.96 -20.25 -6.85
N HIS A 141 1.63 -19.64 -5.87
CA HIS A 141 1.29 -19.71 -4.45
C HIS A 141 0.74 -18.39 -3.90
N LEU A 142 0.39 -17.46 -4.80
CA LEU A 142 -0.12 -16.13 -4.48
C LEU A 142 -1.44 -16.25 -3.71
N ARG A 143 -1.52 -15.49 -2.61
CA ARG A 143 -2.71 -15.30 -1.76
C ARG A 143 -3.17 -13.85 -1.78
N GLU A 144 -2.23 -12.92 -1.95
CA GLU A 144 -2.54 -11.50 -2.00
C GLU A 144 -1.75 -10.78 -3.09
N LEU A 145 -2.51 -10.02 -3.88
CA LEU A 145 -2.04 -9.16 -4.93
C LEU A 145 -2.59 -7.78 -4.62
N ILE A 146 -1.71 -6.85 -4.26
CA ILE A 146 -2.09 -5.50 -3.88
C ILE A 146 -1.67 -4.56 -5.00
N THR A 147 -2.56 -3.66 -5.38
CA THR A 147 -2.27 -2.62 -6.37
C THR A 147 -2.60 -1.24 -5.83
N ALA A 148 -1.76 -0.26 -6.15
CA ALA A 148 -1.88 1.13 -5.70
C ALA A 148 -1.11 2.06 -6.65
N GLY A 149 -1.32 3.37 -6.52
CA GLY A 149 -0.56 4.41 -7.24
C GLY A 149 -1.04 4.70 -8.68
N GLU A 150 -1.81 3.80 -9.28
CA GLU A 150 -2.40 3.94 -10.61
C GLU A 150 -3.86 3.49 -10.58
N GLN A 151 -4.67 3.97 -11.54
CA GLN A 151 -6.06 3.53 -11.64
C GLN A 151 -6.12 2.07 -12.11
N LEU A 152 -6.59 1.19 -11.22
CA LEU A 152 -6.88 -0.20 -11.55
C LEU A 152 -7.97 -0.28 -12.62
N GLN A 153 -7.72 -1.11 -13.63
CA GLN A 153 -8.69 -1.46 -14.67
C GLN A 153 -8.82 -2.98 -14.72
N THR A 154 -10.04 -3.47 -14.87
CA THR A 154 -10.28 -4.91 -15.08
C THR A 154 -9.95 -5.27 -16.52
N THR A 155 -8.92 -6.10 -16.72
CA THR A 155 -8.49 -6.56 -18.04
C THR A 155 -8.73 -8.06 -18.21
N PRO A 156 -8.84 -8.56 -19.45
CA PRO A 156 -8.95 -10.01 -19.70
C PRO A 156 -7.79 -10.82 -19.11
N ALA A 157 -6.57 -10.27 -19.15
CA ALA A 157 -5.39 -10.91 -18.58
C ALA A 157 -5.50 -11.07 -17.05
N LEU A 158 -5.96 -10.02 -16.35
CA LEU A 158 -6.18 -10.10 -14.91
C LEU A 158 -7.31 -11.07 -14.55
N VAL A 159 -8.42 -11.03 -15.28
CA VAL A 159 -9.52 -11.99 -15.06
C VAL A 159 -9.02 -13.43 -15.22
N ALA A 160 -8.27 -13.72 -16.28
CA ALA A 160 -7.70 -15.05 -16.53
C ALA A 160 -6.68 -15.47 -15.46
N LEU A 161 -5.83 -14.56 -14.99
CA LEU A 161 -4.89 -14.82 -13.89
C LEU A 161 -5.63 -15.21 -12.61
N PHE A 162 -6.65 -14.45 -12.23
CA PHE A 162 -7.40 -14.70 -10.99
C PHE A 162 -8.34 -15.90 -11.07
N GLN A 163 -8.77 -16.30 -12.26
CA GLN A 163 -9.43 -17.60 -12.46
C GLN A 163 -8.50 -18.78 -12.14
N ARG A 164 -7.18 -18.64 -12.37
CA ARG A 164 -6.16 -19.64 -12.00
C ARG A 164 -5.75 -19.56 -10.52
N LEU A 165 -6.11 -18.47 -9.84
CA LEU A 165 -5.76 -18.19 -8.44
C LEU A 165 -7.02 -18.01 -7.58
N PRO A 166 -7.88 -19.04 -7.42
CA PRO A 166 -9.17 -18.91 -6.73
C PRO A 166 -9.06 -18.54 -5.24
N ASN A 167 -7.89 -18.72 -4.64
CA ASN A 167 -7.60 -18.37 -3.26
C ASN A 167 -6.80 -17.05 -3.12
N CYS A 168 -6.51 -16.37 -4.23
CA CYS A 168 -5.80 -15.09 -4.22
C CYS A 168 -6.78 -13.92 -4.26
N ARG A 169 -6.51 -12.90 -3.45
CA ARG A 169 -7.30 -11.67 -3.42
C ARG A 169 -6.59 -10.57 -4.19
N LEU A 170 -7.31 -9.86 -5.05
CA LEU A 170 -6.88 -8.58 -5.60
C LEU A 170 -7.39 -7.47 -4.69
N ILE A 171 -6.49 -6.63 -4.19
CA ILE A 171 -6.82 -5.52 -3.30
C ILE A 171 -6.36 -4.22 -3.96
N ASN A 172 -7.33 -3.38 -4.33
CA ASN A 172 -7.09 -2.04 -4.82
C ASN A 172 -6.93 -1.09 -3.63
N GLN A 173 -5.72 -0.65 -3.35
CA GLN A 173 -5.42 0.31 -2.31
C GLN A 173 -5.21 1.69 -2.92
N TYR A 174 -5.54 2.71 -2.14
CA TYR A 174 -5.31 4.09 -2.53
C TYR A 174 -4.79 4.90 -1.36
N GLY A 175 -3.81 5.74 -1.65
CA GLY A 175 -3.48 6.91 -0.87
C GLY A 175 -2.30 7.67 -1.50
N PRO A 176 -2.23 8.98 -1.29
CA PRO A 176 -1.05 9.77 -1.65
C PRO A 176 0.10 9.48 -0.69
N SER A 177 1.34 9.84 -1.07
CA SER A 177 2.51 9.66 -0.18
C SER A 177 2.38 10.39 1.15
N GLU A 178 1.62 11.49 1.19
CA GLU A 178 1.25 12.23 2.40
C GLU A 178 0.42 11.41 3.40
N THR A 179 -0.12 10.25 3.00
CA THR A 179 -0.84 9.34 3.89
C THR A 179 -0.46 7.86 3.73
N HIS A 180 0.43 7.54 2.79
CA HIS A 180 0.67 6.20 2.28
C HIS A 180 -0.62 5.55 1.73
N VAL A 181 -1.34 4.76 2.52
CA VAL A 181 -2.60 4.11 2.14
C VAL A 181 -3.70 4.62 3.07
N THR A 182 -4.83 5.02 2.50
CA THR A 182 -5.98 5.57 3.23
C THR A 182 -7.25 4.75 3.01
N THR A 183 -7.43 4.16 1.82
CA THR A 183 -8.57 3.30 1.50
C THR A 183 -8.14 2.00 0.86
N ALA A 184 -8.99 0.99 0.98
CA ALA A 184 -8.81 -0.28 0.30
C ALA A 184 -10.13 -0.88 -0.16
N TYR A 185 -10.08 -1.58 -1.30
CA TYR A 185 -11.14 -2.38 -1.87
C TYR A 185 -10.63 -3.77 -2.22
N ALA A 186 -11.10 -4.80 -1.52
CA ALA A 186 -10.90 -6.17 -1.97
C ALA A 186 -11.93 -6.48 -3.05
N LEU A 187 -11.46 -6.85 -4.24
CA LEU A 187 -12.35 -7.20 -5.34
C LEU A 187 -13.12 -8.49 -5.01
N PRO A 188 -14.32 -8.70 -5.61
CA PRO A 188 -15.07 -9.95 -5.46
C PRO A 188 -14.23 -11.19 -5.80
N THR A 189 -14.50 -12.31 -5.13
CA THR A 189 -13.80 -13.58 -5.40
C THR A 189 -13.97 -14.07 -6.83
N ASP A 190 -15.14 -13.82 -7.43
CA ASP A 190 -15.38 -14.13 -8.84
C ASP A 190 -14.85 -12.99 -9.72
N PRO A 191 -13.77 -13.22 -10.49
CA PRO A 191 -13.19 -12.19 -11.35
C PRO A 191 -14.08 -11.78 -12.54
N THR A 192 -15.09 -12.58 -12.87
CA THR A 192 -16.06 -12.22 -13.93
C THR A 192 -17.07 -11.17 -13.47
N ALA A 193 -17.19 -10.94 -12.17
CA ALA A 193 -18.08 -9.95 -11.56
C ALA A 193 -17.39 -8.61 -11.28
N TRP A 194 -16.14 -8.41 -11.73
CA TRP A 194 -15.40 -7.19 -11.47
C TRP A 194 -15.89 -6.02 -12.33
N ASP A 195 -16.05 -4.86 -11.72
CA ASP A 195 -16.33 -3.62 -12.43
C ASP A 195 -15.16 -3.28 -13.37
N ALA A 196 -15.44 -2.62 -14.49
CA ALA A 196 -14.41 -2.18 -15.45
C ALA A 196 -13.34 -1.28 -14.78
N LEU A 197 -13.80 -0.41 -13.87
CA LEU A 197 -12.97 0.47 -13.04
C LEU A 197 -13.31 0.23 -11.57
N PRO A 198 -12.64 -0.72 -10.89
CA PRO A 198 -12.90 -0.99 -9.49
C PRO A 198 -12.70 0.26 -8.61
N PRO A 199 -13.54 0.49 -7.59
CA PRO A 199 -13.39 1.64 -6.70
C PRO A 199 -12.15 1.52 -5.82
N ILE A 200 -11.75 2.63 -5.21
CA ILE A 200 -10.69 2.68 -4.19
C ILE A 200 -11.15 2.20 -2.80
N GLY A 201 -12.44 1.93 -2.66
CA GLY A 201 -13.03 1.26 -1.50
C GLY A 201 -13.33 2.16 -0.32
N LYS A 202 -13.05 1.65 0.88
CA LYS A 202 -13.43 2.28 2.15
C LYS A 202 -12.18 2.64 2.97
N PRO A 203 -12.28 3.61 3.89
CA PRO A 203 -11.18 3.97 4.77
C PRO A 203 -10.65 2.75 5.53
N ILE A 204 -9.33 2.69 5.71
CA ILE A 204 -8.70 1.72 6.61
C ILE A 204 -8.92 2.13 8.08
N ALA A 205 -8.41 1.34 9.03
CA ALA A 205 -8.54 1.67 10.46
C ALA A 205 -7.99 3.07 10.77
N ASN A 206 -8.58 3.75 11.75
CA ASN A 206 -8.15 5.07 12.25
C ASN A 206 -7.95 6.13 11.16
N THR A 207 -8.68 6.01 10.04
CA THR A 207 -8.59 6.91 8.89
C THR A 207 -9.97 7.46 8.59
N GLN A 208 -10.05 8.76 8.28
CA GLN A 208 -11.28 9.43 7.88
C GLN A 208 -11.15 9.96 6.46
N ILE A 209 -12.24 9.83 5.70
CA ILE A 209 -12.36 10.34 4.34
C ILE A 209 -13.55 11.29 4.29
N TYR A 210 -13.33 12.47 3.70
CA TYR A 210 -14.37 13.46 3.43
C TYR A 210 -14.35 13.83 1.95
N LEU A 211 -15.53 13.98 1.36
CA LEU A 211 -15.68 14.60 0.05
C LEU A 211 -16.30 15.97 0.25
N VAL A 212 -15.61 17.03 -0.19
CA VAL A 212 -16.06 18.42 0.04
C VAL A 212 -16.23 19.19 -1.27
N ASN A 213 -17.07 20.22 -1.22
CA ASN A 213 -17.19 21.22 -2.27
C ASN A 213 -16.12 22.33 -2.09
N PRO A 214 -16.01 23.30 -3.02
CA PRO A 214 -15.04 24.41 -2.90
C PRO A 214 -15.20 25.32 -1.68
N PHE A 215 -16.30 25.19 -0.94
CA PHE A 215 -16.57 25.92 0.31
C PHE A 215 -16.26 25.07 1.56
N MET A 216 -15.56 23.94 1.41
CA MET A 216 -15.20 23.00 2.48
C MET A 216 -16.40 22.34 3.15
N GLN A 217 -17.53 22.25 2.45
CA GLN A 217 -18.73 21.59 2.95
C GLN A 217 -18.86 20.18 2.35
N PRO A 218 -19.32 19.19 3.12
CA PRO A 218 -19.54 17.84 2.60
C PRO A 218 -20.50 17.80 1.40
N VAL A 219 -20.18 16.97 0.42
CA VAL A 219 -21.06 16.72 -0.74
C VAL A 219 -22.01 15.54 -0.48
N PRO A 220 -23.22 15.53 -1.09
CA PRO A 220 -24.13 14.39 -1.03
C PRO A 220 -23.57 13.13 -1.71
N ILE A 221 -24.19 11.97 -1.43
CA ILE A 221 -23.85 10.70 -2.08
C ILE A 221 -24.03 10.83 -3.59
N GLY A 222 -23.01 10.39 -4.34
CA GLY A 222 -23.00 10.40 -5.80
C GLY A 222 -22.57 11.73 -6.44
N VAL A 223 -22.35 12.78 -5.64
CA VAL A 223 -21.83 14.07 -6.14
C VAL A 223 -20.30 14.07 -6.01
N PRO A 224 -19.55 14.36 -7.09
CA PRO A 224 -18.10 14.51 -7.02
C PRO A 224 -17.69 15.65 -6.09
N GLY A 225 -16.60 15.45 -5.34
CA GLY A 225 -16.00 16.46 -4.45
C GLY A 225 -14.50 16.26 -4.31
N GLU A 226 -13.84 17.22 -3.68
CA GLU A 226 -12.43 17.11 -3.31
C GLU A 226 -12.27 16.14 -2.13
N LEU A 227 -11.30 15.24 -2.24
CA LEU A 227 -11.02 14.22 -1.24
C LEU A 227 -10.09 14.77 -0.16
N LEU A 228 -10.57 14.83 1.08
CA LEU A 228 -9.77 15.13 2.27
C LEU A 228 -9.57 13.87 3.09
N ILE A 229 -8.35 13.73 3.62
CA ILE A 229 -7.93 12.56 4.38
C ILE A 229 -7.51 13.03 5.78
N GLY A 230 -8.08 12.39 6.79
CA GLY A 230 -7.75 12.60 8.20
C GLY A 230 -7.35 11.30 8.89
N GLY A 231 -6.85 11.42 10.12
CA GLY A 231 -6.57 10.31 11.01
C GLY A 231 -5.09 9.99 11.16
N ASP A 232 -4.82 8.78 11.65
CA ASP A 232 -3.48 8.38 12.12
C ASP A 232 -2.45 8.19 10.99
N ASN A 233 -2.91 8.17 9.74
CA ASN A 233 -2.05 7.99 8.57
C ASN A 233 -1.51 9.31 8.00
N VAL A 234 -1.99 10.46 8.47
CA VAL A 234 -1.58 11.76 7.94
C VAL A 234 -0.13 12.06 8.29
N ALA A 235 0.68 12.41 7.27
CA ALA A 235 2.06 12.84 7.45
C ALA A 235 2.17 14.08 8.34
N ARG A 236 3.33 14.27 8.96
CA ARG A 236 3.62 15.49 9.73
C ARG A 236 3.61 16.75 8.85
N GLY A 237 3.93 16.59 7.57
CA GLY A 237 4.05 17.66 6.61
C GLY A 237 5.20 17.45 5.64
N TYR A 238 5.66 18.55 5.05
CA TYR A 238 6.81 18.55 4.14
C TYR A 238 8.06 19.09 4.84
N LEU A 239 9.16 18.34 4.75
CA LEU A 239 10.45 18.70 5.35
C LEU A 239 10.92 20.08 4.86
N ASN A 240 11.13 21.01 5.79
CA ASN A 240 11.63 22.38 5.54
C ASN A 240 10.79 23.15 4.51
N ARG A 241 9.46 23.00 4.56
CA ARG A 241 8.48 23.58 3.64
C ARG A 241 7.20 23.97 4.39
N ASP A 242 7.34 24.83 5.40
CA ASP A 242 6.26 25.18 6.32
C ASP A 242 5.05 25.82 5.62
N GLU A 243 5.28 26.72 4.65
CA GLU A 243 4.20 27.35 3.87
C GLU A 243 3.37 26.33 3.10
N LEU A 244 4.03 25.40 2.39
CA LEU A 244 3.35 24.33 1.65
C LEU A 244 2.66 23.34 2.60
N THR A 245 3.24 23.12 3.78
CA THR A 245 2.63 22.27 4.81
C THR A 245 1.35 22.92 5.31
N ALA A 246 1.35 24.21 5.65
CA ALA A 246 0.15 24.92 6.07
C ALA A 246 -0.92 25.02 4.98
N GLU A 247 -0.53 25.02 3.69
CA GLU A 247 -1.46 24.99 2.57
C GLU A 247 -2.16 23.62 2.42
N LYS A 248 -1.42 22.51 2.55
CA LYS A 248 -1.93 21.15 2.27
C LYS A 248 -2.44 20.40 3.49
N PHE A 249 -1.98 20.75 4.68
CA PHE A 249 -2.35 20.12 5.95
C PHE A 249 -3.15 21.14 6.77
N ILE A 250 -4.46 20.98 6.76
CA ILE A 250 -5.41 21.91 7.34
C ILE A 250 -6.13 21.32 8.54
N ASP A 251 -6.55 22.18 9.46
CA ASP A 251 -7.47 21.80 10.53
C ASP A 251 -8.91 21.81 10.02
N LEU A 252 -9.56 20.65 10.03
CA LEU A 252 -10.98 20.54 9.72
C LEU A 252 -11.84 21.06 10.89
N ARG A 253 -12.76 21.99 10.60
CA ARG A 253 -13.57 22.70 11.60
C ARG A 253 -15.02 22.21 11.72
N PHE A 254 -15.42 21.17 11.00
CA PHE A 254 -16.78 20.60 11.09
C PHE A 254 -16.73 19.25 11.79
N THR A 255 -17.69 19.02 12.69
CA THR A 255 -17.78 17.77 13.48
C THR A 255 -18.59 16.73 12.72
N ILE A 256 -18.38 15.44 13.02
CA ILE A 256 -19.07 14.30 12.36
C ILE A 256 -20.61 14.44 12.39
N ASP A 257 -21.17 15.19 13.36
CA ASP A 257 -22.60 15.45 13.45
C ASP A 257 -23.15 16.27 12.25
N ASP A 258 -22.32 17.06 11.58
CA ASP A 258 -22.70 17.82 10.37
C ASP A 258 -22.94 16.89 9.15
N LEU A 259 -22.44 15.65 9.20
CA LEU A 259 -22.54 14.65 8.12
C LEU A 259 -23.73 13.70 8.27
N GLN A 260 -24.40 13.66 9.43
CA GLN A 260 -25.52 12.73 9.67
C GLN A 260 -26.83 13.16 8.98
N PHE A 261 -26.91 14.38 8.44
CA PHE A 261 -28.13 14.90 7.80
C PHE A 261 -28.55 14.20 6.49
N ASN A 262 -27.75 13.28 5.94
CA ASN A 262 -28.06 12.57 4.69
C ASN A 262 -28.33 11.06 4.87
N ARG A 263 -28.60 10.57 6.09
CA ARG A 263 -29.03 9.17 6.33
C ARG A 263 -30.53 8.97 6.51
N GLN A 264 -31.37 9.95 6.12
CA GLN A 264 -32.82 9.77 6.09
C GLN A 264 -33.42 10.19 4.74
N SER A 265 -33.63 9.20 3.87
CA SER A 265 -34.81 9.04 3.00
C SER A 265 -34.67 7.77 2.18
#